data_AF-A0A2V7TYK1-F1
#
_entry.id   AF-A0A2V7TYK1-F1
#
_cell.length_a   1.000
_cell.length_b   1.000
_cell.length_c   1.000
_cell.angle_alpha   90.00
_cell.angle_beta   90.00
_cell.angle_gamma   90.00
#
_symmetry.space_group_name_H-M   'P 1'
#
loop_
_entity.id
_entity.type
_entity.pdbx_description
1 polymer ?
#
loop_
_entity_poly.entity_id
_entity_poly.type
_entity_poly.pdbx_seq_one_letter_code
_entity_poly.pdbx_strand_id
1 'polypeptide(L)' 'MLGWLARRYPVHKARTEEEREAVYRFRYEVYIEELHYNYGADHAGRRLKQDEDEKPYTTLLYTGSPQNITGAVRVRTWGP' A
#
# COMPACT_ATOMS: atom_id res chain seq x y z
N MET A 1 -0.08 17.76 23.82
CA MET A 1 -0.80 17.50 22.55
C MET A 1 0.10 17.53 21.30
N LEU A 2 1.31 18.11 21.34
CA LEU A 2 2.23 18.12 20.18
C LEU A 2 2.94 16.77 19.89
N GLY A 3 3.08 15.90 20.90
CA GLY A 3 3.88 14.67 20.78
C GLY A 3 3.35 13.63 19.79
N TRP A 4 2.04 13.64 19.50
CA TRP A 4 1.43 12.72 18.55
C TRP A 4 1.72 13.14 17.09
N LEU A 5 1.63 14.45 16.80
CA LEU A 5 1.97 15.02 15.49
C LEU A 5 3.47 14.98 15.18
N ALA A 6 4.33 14.96 16.21
CA ALA A 6 5.77 14.85 16.06
C ALA A 6 6.27 13.41 15.85
N ARG A 7 5.41 12.40 15.98
CA ARG A 7 5.81 10.99 15.90
C ARG A 7 5.99 10.58 14.43
N ARG A 8 7.26 10.47 14.02
CA ARG A 8 7.64 9.95 12.70
C ARG A 8 7.62 8.43 12.72
N TYR A 9 6.96 7.83 11.74
CA TYR A 9 7.01 6.39 11.50
C TYR A 9 8.01 6.11 10.37
N PRO A 10 8.79 5.02 10.46
CA PRO A 10 9.63 4.60 9.35
C PRO A 10 8.75 4.25 8.15
N VAL A 11 9.14 4.76 6.99
CA VAL A 11 8.49 4.47 5.70
C VAL A 11 9.44 3.60 4.88
N HIS A 12 8.91 2.52 4.34
CA HIS A 12 9.62 1.52 3.57
C HIS A 12 9.14 1.56 2.12
N LYS A 13 10.05 1.30 1.17
CA LYS A 13 9.69 1.04 -0.23
C LYS A 13 9.47 -0.46 -0.40
N ALA A 14 8.32 -0.87 -0.94
CA ALA A 14 8.08 -2.26 -1.28
C ALA A 14 8.90 -2.64 -2.53
N ARG A 15 9.99 -3.38 -2.33
CA ARG A 15 10.95 -3.77 -3.36
C ARG A 15 10.87 -5.25 -3.70
N THR A 16 10.57 -6.09 -2.71
CA THR A 16 10.41 -7.54 -2.92
C THR A 16 8.97 -7.87 -3.25
N GLU A 17 8.75 -9.05 -3.84
CA GLU A 17 7.39 -9.53 -4.12
C GLU A 17 6.59 -9.70 -2.81
N GLU A 18 7.22 -10.19 -1.74
CA GLU A 18 6.59 -10.31 -0.42
C GLU A 18 6.07 -8.96 0.11
N GLU A 19 6.90 -7.91 0.02
CA GLU A 19 6.52 -6.57 0.46
C GLU A 19 5.37 -6.00 -0.38
N ARG A 20 5.40 -6.24 -1.70
CA ARG A 20 4.35 -5.79 -2.62
C ARG A 20 3.04 -6.50 -2.35
N GLU A 21 3.07 -7.82 -2.17
CA GLU A 21 1.91 -8.64 -1.83
C GLU A 21 1.29 -8.23 -0.49
N ALA A 22 2.12 -7.91 0.51
CA ALA A 22 1.63 -7.36 1.77
C ALA A 22 0.87 -6.03 1.56
N VAL A 23 1.40 -5.12 0.73
CA VAL A 23 0.73 -3.86 0.38
C VAL A 23 -0.59 -4.11 -0.34
N TYR A 24 -0.67 -5.08 -1.26
CA TYR A 24 -1.91 -5.39 -1.97
C TYR A 24 -3.00 -5.96 -1.06
N ARG A 25 -2.63 -6.82 -0.09
CA ARG A 25 -3.57 -7.35 0.90
C ARG A 25 -4.06 -6.27 1.84
N PHE A 26 -3.16 -5.41 2.33
CA PHE A 26 -3.52 -4.26 3.16
C PHE A 26 -4.49 -3.32 2.42
N ARG A 27 -4.20 -3.00 1.16
CA ARG A 27 -5.10 -2.19 0.33
C ARG A 27 -6.45 -2.86 0.09
N TYR A 28 -6.50 -4.19 -0.02
CA TYR A 28 -7.75 -4.93 -0.14
C TYR A 28 -8.60 -4.80 1.12
N GLU A 29 -8.01 -5.06 2.29
CA GLU A 29 -8.67 -4.91 3.59
C GLU A 29 -9.27 -3.50 3.74
N VAL A 30 -8.45 -2.46 3.52
CA VAL A 30 -8.93 -1.08 3.66
C VAL A 30 -9.95 -0.70 2.58
N TYR A 31 -9.63 -0.83 1.30
CA TYR A 31 -10.49 -0.26 0.25
C TYR A 31 -11.72 -1.11 -0.03
N ILE A 32 -11.60 -2.44 0.01
CA ILE A 32 -12.69 -3.35 -0.34
C ILE A 32 -13.50 -3.74 0.90
N GLU A 33 -12.84 -4.16 1.98
CA GLU A 33 -13.54 -4.67 3.16
C GLU A 33 -14.02 -3.56 4.09
N GLU A 34 -13.18 -2.56 4.42
CA GLU A 34 -13.57 -1.49 5.35
C GLU A 34 -14.36 -0.37 4.66
N LEU A 35 -13.85 0.13 3.53
CA LEU A 35 -14.43 1.29 2.82
C LEU A 35 -15.48 0.90 1.76
N HIS A 36 -15.64 -0.39 1.48
CA HIS A 36 -16.63 -0.92 0.53
C HIS A 36 -16.56 -0.30 -0.87
N TYR A 37 -15.35 0.02 -1.35
CA TYR A 37 -15.16 0.47 -2.73
C TYR A 37 -15.32 -0.67 -3.71
N ASN A 38 -16.02 -0.40 -4.82
CA ASN A 38 -16.26 -1.36 -5.89
C ASN A 38 -15.14 -1.27 -6.94
N TYR A 39 -13.93 -1.65 -6.55
CA TYR A 39 -12.80 -1.79 -7.48
C TYR A 39 -12.67 -3.24 -7.95
N GLY A 40 -12.18 -3.43 -9.19
CA GLY A 40 -11.73 -4.74 -9.63
C GLY A 40 -10.58 -5.23 -8.73
N ALA A 41 -10.83 -6.29 -7.97
CA ALA A 41 -9.89 -6.87 -7.03
C ALA A 41 -9.91 -8.40 -7.14
N ASP A 42 -8.82 -9.05 -6.74
CA ASP A 42 -8.79 -10.50 -6.62
C ASP A 42 -9.30 -10.88 -5.23
N HIS A 43 -10.59 -11.22 -5.17
CA HIS A 43 -11.26 -11.61 -3.92
C HIS A 43 -10.83 -12.99 -3.41
N ALA A 44 -10.37 -13.89 -4.30
CA ALA A 44 -9.88 -15.21 -3.88
C ALA A 44 -8.52 -15.09 -3.17
N GLY A 45 -7.63 -14.27 -3.71
CA GLY A 45 -6.33 -13.94 -3.13
C GLY A 45 -6.37 -12.84 -2.08
N ARG A 46 -7.53 -12.19 -1.89
CA ARG A 46 -7.72 -11.00 -1.02
C ARG A 46 -6.69 -9.91 -1.30
N ARG A 47 -6.50 -9.55 -2.57
CA ARG A 47 -5.51 -8.55 -3.00
C ARG A 47 -6.11 -7.51 -3.93
N LEU A 48 -5.74 -6.25 -3.69
CA LEU A 48 -6.03 -5.12 -4.57
C LEU A 48 -4.73 -4.69 -5.25
N LYS A 49 -4.48 -5.29 -6.42
CA LYS A 49 -3.34 -4.98 -7.30
C LYS A 49 -3.88 -4.36 -8.60
N GLN A 50 -3.23 -3.31 -9.06
CA GLN A 50 -3.57 -2.64 -10.32
C GLN A 50 -2.35 -2.61 -11.24
N ASP A 51 -2.56 -2.57 -12.56
CA ASP A 51 -1.47 -2.52 -13.56
C ASP A 51 -0.51 -1.34 -13.34
N GLU A 52 -1.02 -0.23 -12.81
CA GLU A 52 -0.25 0.96 -12.43
C GLU A 52 0.85 0.64 -11.40
N ASP A 53 0.63 -0.36 -10.54
CA ASP A 53 1.55 -0.72 -9.46
C ASP A 53 2.86 -1.32 -9.99
N GLU A 54 2.85 -1.86 -11.21
CA GLU A 54 4.03 -2.46 -11.86
C GLU A 54 4.81 -1.49 -12.74
N LYS A 55 4.32 -0.26 -12.92
CA LYS A 55 4.96 0.71 -13.81
C LYS A 55 6.26 1.23 -13.20
N PRO A 56 7.30 1.47 -14.01
CA PRO A 56 8.61 1.93 -13.51
C PRO A 56 8.55 3.32 -12.85
N TYR A 57 7.53 4.12 -13.16
CA TYR A 57 7.29 5.42 -12.55
C TYR A 57 6.49 5.35 -11.24
N THR A 58 6.09 4.15 -10.80
CA THR A 58 5.31 3.93 -9.58
C THR A 58 6.21 3.46 -8.44
N THR A 59 6.06 4.08 -7.27
CA THR A 59 6.66 3.62 -6.02
C THR A 59 5.56 3.29 -5.02
N LEU A 60 5.58 2.06 -4.51
CA LEU A 60 4.74 1.64 -3.38
C LEU A 60 5.52 1.84 -2.08
N LEU A 61 4.89 2.52 -1.14
CA LEU A 61 5.43 2.82 0.18
C LEU A 61 4.52 2.24 1.26
N TYR A 62 5.09 1.80 2.37
CA TYR A 62 4.34 1.30 3.53
C TYR A 62 4.99 1.68 4.86
N THR A 63 4.22 1.61 5.94
CA THR A 63 4.70 1.69 7.34
C THR A 63 4.44 0.36 8.06
N GLY A 64 5.25 0.05 9.08
CA GLY A 64 5.15 -1.22 9.81
C GLY A 64 6.08 -2.29 9.24
N SER A 65 5.63 -3.54 9.18
CA SER A 65 6.35 -4.66 8.55
C SER A 65 5.47 -5.37 7.53
N PRO A 66 6.02 -6.22 6.63
CA PRO A 66 5.20 -6.99 5.69
C PRO A 66 4.15 -7.89 6.37
N GLN A 67 4.39 -8.32 7.60
CA GLN A 67 3.44 -9.11 8.39
C GLN A 67 2.39 -8.24 9.10
N ASN A 68 2.61 -6.93 9.22
CA ASN A 68 1.71 -5.99 9.89
C ASN A 68 1.89 -4.57 9.33
N ILE A 69 1.26 -4.31 8.18
CA ILE A 69 1.26 -2.99 7.56
C ILE A 69 0.25 -2.10 8.29
N THR A 70 0.66 -0.88 8.62
CA THR A 70 -0.20 0.11 9.31
C THR A 70 -0.63 1.26 8.39
N GLY A 71 -0.12 1.29 7.17
CA GLY A 71 -0.40 2.32 6.20
C GLY A 71 0.33 2.04 4.88
N ALA A 72 -0.27 2.45 3.77
CA ALA A 72 0.31 2.33 2.45
C ALA A 72 0.01 3.58 1.60
N VAL A 73 0.95 3.95 0.74
CA VAL A 73 0.73 4.98 -0.28
C VAL A 73 1.39 4.58 -1.59
N ARG A 74 0.70 4.87 -2.70
CA ARG A 74 1.25 4.77 -4.05
C ARG A 74 1.64 6.16 -4.53
N VAL A 75 2.88 6.30 -4.97
CA VAL A 75 3.39 7.52 -5.58
C VAL A 75 3.64 7.27 -7.07
N ARG A 76 3.03 8.09 -7.92
CA ARG A 76 3.35 8.17 -9.34
C ARG A 76 4.29 9.35 -9.56
N THR A 77 5.44 9.09 -10.17
CA THR A 77 6.40 10.12 -10.57
C THR A 77 6.16 10.51 -12.03
N TRP A 78 6.23 11.80 -12.31
CA TRP A 78 6.09 12.35 -13.67
C TRP A 78 7.42 12.97 -14.09
N GLY A 79 7.74 12.86 -15.39
CA GLY A 79 8.84 13.64 -15.96
C GLY A 79 8.52 15.14 -15.93
N PRO A 80 9.55 16.00 -16.03
CA PRO A 80 9.38 17.44 -16.22
C PRO A 80 8.65 17.78 -17.52
#